data_AF-A0A2W4BLE8-F1
#
_entry.id   AF-A0A2W4BLE8-F1
#
_cell.length_a   1.000
_cell.length_b   1.000
_cell.length_c   1.000
_cell.angle_alpha   90.00
_cell.angle_beta   90.00
_cell.angle_gamma   90.00
#
_symmetry.space_group_name_H-M   'P 1'
#
loop_
_entity.id
_entity.type
_entity.pdbx_description
1 polymer ?
#
loop_
_entity_poly.entity_id
_entity_poly.type
_entity_poly.pdbx_seq_one_letter_code
_entity_poly.pdbx_strand_id
1 'polypeptide(L)'
;MVKKNNGPKIQEEKKTIRAMIDIYYSKHKTPKIDKEKLLSYSQLRLDVCRFGEEKPTCKQCPVHCYRPDYKEQMKEVMRYSGPRMILYHPILAIKHLIKENKRKK
;
A
#
# COMPACT_ATOMS: atom_id res chain seq x y z
N MET A 1 -14.62 6.41 19.83
CA MET A 1 -13.94 7.07 18.69
C MET A 1 -12.68 6.29 18.37
N VAL A 2 -12.53 5.74 17.15
CA VAL A 2 -11.30 5.05 16.77
C VAL A 2 -10.21 6.10 16.50
N LYS A 3 -9.13 6.07 17.28
CA LYS A 3 -8.00 7.00 17.13
C LYS A 3 -7.35 6.76 15.77
N LYS A 4 -7.46 7.73 14.85
CA LYS A 4 -6.85 7.64 13.52
C LYS A 4 -5.36 7.97 13.60
N ASN A 5 -4.54 7.16 12.96
CA ASN A 5 -3.11 7.44 12.82
C ASN A 5 -2.90 8.50 11.73
N ASN A 6 -2.35 9.65 12.14
CA ASN A 6 -2.03 10.75 11.24
C ASN A 6 -0.53 11.04 11.15
N GLY A 7 0.32 10.15 11.69
CA GLY A 7 1.76 10.35 11.67
C GLY A 7 2.38 10.30 10.26
N PRO A 8 3.59 10.86 10.10
CA PRO A 8 4.22 11.05 8.80
C PRO A 8 4.42 9.75 8.03
N LYS A 9 4.72 8.63 8.71
CA LYS A 9 4.92 7.34 8.05
C LYS A 9 3.63 6.80 7.48
N ILE A 10 2.53 6.87 8.23
CA ILE A 10 1.21 6.44 7.74
C ILE A 10 0.76 7.28 6.54
N GLN A 11 1.02 8.60 6.55
CA GLN A 11 0.71 9.47 5.42
C GLN A 11 1.55 9.12 4.17
N GLU A 12 2.83 8.78 4.34
CA GLU A 12 3.69 8.31 3.24
C GLU A 12 3.17 7.00 2.63
N GLU A 13 2.74 6.04 3.46
CA GLU A 13 2.15 4.77 3.01
C GLU A 13 0.83 5.00 2.26
N LYS A 14 -0.03 5.93 2.73
CA LYS A 14 -1.27 6.29 2.01
C LYS A 14 -1.01 6.86 0.62
N LYS A 15 -0.02 7.76 0.51
CA LYS A 15 0.41 8.32 -0.79
C LYS A 15 0.94 7.23 -1.71
N THR A 16 1.77 6.34 -1.16
CA THR A 16 2.35 5.21 -1.91
C THR A 16 1.26 4.29 -2.45
N ILE A 17 0.33 3.83 -1.60
CA ILE A 17 -0.78 2.97 -2.02
C ILE A 17 -1.63 3.66 -3.09
N ARG A 18 -1.94 4.95 -2.92
CA ARG A 18 -2.72 5.71 -3.90
C ARG A 18 -2.05 5.69 -5.27
N ALA A 19 -0.76 6.02 -5.33
CA ALA A 19 0.01 5.99 -6.59
C ALA A 19 0.02 4.60 -7.23
N MET A 20 0.18 3.54 -6.42
CA MET A 20 0.17 2.17 -6.92
C MET A 20 -1.19 1.78 -7.52
N ILE A 21 -2.29 2.14 -6.86
CA ILE A 21 -3.65 1.92 -7.36
C ILE A 21 -3.87 2.72 -8.64
N ASP A 22 -3.50 3.99 -8.68
CA ASP A 22 -3.64 4.84 -9.87
C ASP A 22 -2.92 4.24 -11.09
N ILE A 23 -1.69 3.75 -10.92
CA ILE A 23 -0.93 3.09 -11.99
C ILE A 23 -1.65 1.82 -12.50
N TYR A 24 -2.14 0.97 -11.61
CA TYR A 24 -2.78 -0.29 -12.01
C TYR A 24 -4.09 -0.04 -12.78
N TYR A 25 -4.94 0.85 -12.26
CA TYR A 25 -6.24 1.16 -12.85
C TYR A 25 -6.14 2.01 -14.12
N SER A 26 -5.01 2.68 -14.36
CA SER A 26 -4.77 3.37 -15.64
C SER A 26 -4.71 2.39 -16.83
N LYS A 27 -4.27 1.15 -16.60
CA LYS A 27 -4.16 0.12 -17.63
C LYS A 27 -5.27 -0.92 -17.57
N HIS A 28 -5.80 -1.22 -16.38
CA HIS A 28 -6.83 -2.24 -16.18
C HIS A 28 -8.20 -1.59 -16.01
N LYS A 29 -9.04 -1.69 -17.06
CA LYS A 29 -10.39 -1.08 -17.08
C LYS A 29 -11.48 -1.96 -16.47
N THR A 30 -11.23 -3.26 -16.28
CA THR A 30 -12.20 -4.22 -15.71
C THR A 30 -11.61 -5.03 -14.53
N PRO A 31 -11.22 -4.37 -13.43
CA PRO A 31 -10.74 -5.04 -12.22
C PRO A 31 -11.88 -5.63 -11.39
N LYS A 32 -11.56 -6.55 -10.46
CA LYS A 32 -12.58 -7.22 -9.62
C LYS A 32 -13.19 -6.30 -8.56
N ILE A 33 -12.45 -5.26 -8.15
CA ILE A 33 -12.90 -4.26 -7.16
C ILE A 33 -12.78 -2.88 -7.79
N ASP A 34 -13.78 -2.01 -7.57
CA ASP A 34 -13.74 -0.62 -8.01
C ASP A 34 -12.57 0.15 -7.38
N LYS A 35 -12.01 1.09 -8.13
CA LYS A 35 -10.84 1.87 -7.72
C LYS A 35 -11.06 2.59 -6.39
N GLU A 36 -12.20 3.25 -6.29
CA GLU A 36 -12.59 4.07 -5.14
C GLU A 36 -12.81 3.18 -3.91
N LYS A 37 -13.38 1.99 -4.10
CA LYS A 37 -13.58 1.00 -3.02
C LYS A 37 -12.25 0.47 -2.52
N LEU A 38 -11.35 0.08 -3.42
CA LEU A 38 -10.02 -0.40 -3.04
C LEU A 38 -9.21 0.68 -2.32
N LEU A 39 -9.23 1.92 -2.83
CA LEU A 39 -8.50 3.04 -2.25
C LEU A 39 -9.02 3.42 -0.87
N SER A 40 -10.33 3.62 -0.73
CA SER A 40 -10.97 3.99 0.54
C SER A 40 -10.76 2.90 1.60
N TYR A 41 -10.92 1.63 1.23
CA TYR A 41 -10.63 0.50 2.12
C TYR A 41 -9.17 0.51 2.58
N SER A 42 -8.23 0.69 1.65
CA SER A 42 -6.80 0.69 1.97
C SER A 42 -6.41 1.83 2.91
N GLN A 43 -6.95 3.04 2.68
CA GLN A 43 -6.73 4.20 3.53
C GLN A 43 -7.33 4.01 4.93
N LEU A 44 -8.54 3.45 5.02
CA LEU A 44 -9.17 3.13 6.29
C LEU A 44 -8.32 2.14 7.10
N ARG A 45 -7.75 1.11 6.46
CA ARG A 45 -6.87 0.14 7.15
C ARG A 45 -5.58 0.78 7.67
N LEU A 46 -5.07 1.81 6.99
CA LEU A 46 -3.93 2.59 7.46
C LEU A 46 -4.29 3.53 8.61
N ASP A 47 -5.47 4.18 8.54
CA ASP A 47 -6.00 5.03 9.62
C ASP A 47 -6.06 4.29 10.94
N VAL A 48 -6.51 3.03 10.94
CA VAL A 48 -6.71 2.23 12.16
C VAL A 48 -5.58 1.23 12.41
N CYS A 49 -4.41 1.42 11.78
CA CYS A 49 -3.30 0.50 11.91
C CYS A 49 -2.78 0.41 13.35
N ARG A 50 -2.77 -0.79 13.93
CA ARG A 50 -2.27 -1.01 15.31
C ARG A 50 -0.81 -0.62 15.53
N PHE A 51 0.00 -0.58 14.47
CA PHE A 51 1.43 -0.28 14.55
C PHE A 51 1.75 1.21 14.34
N GLY A 52 0.80 2.00 13.81
CA GLY A 52 1.01 3.41 13.53
C GLY A 52 2.35 3.69 12.81
N GLU A 53 3.20 4.47 13.45
CA GLU A 53 4.51 4.87 12.92
C GLU A 53 5.56 3.75 12.92
N GLU A 54 5.41 2.73 13.78
CA GLU A 54 6.29 1.55 13.81
C GLU A 54 5.91 0.51 12.74
N LYS A 55 4.97 0.86 11.85
CA LYS A 55 4.47 -0.05 10.82
C LYS A 55 5.60 -0.57 9.90
N PRO A 56 5.77 -1.90 9.79
CA PRO A 56 6.61 -2.50 8.75
C PRO A 56 5.92 -2.40 7.37
N THR A 57 6.64 -2.73 6.31
CA THR A 57 6.06 -2.76 4.95
C THR A 57 4.84 -3.69 4.90
N CYS A 58 3.86 -3.41 4.03
CA CYS A 58 2.64 -4.22 3.94
C CYS A 58 2.92 -5.71 3.67
N LYS A 59 3.98 -6.02 2.91
CA LYS A 59 4.42 -7.38 2.61
C LYS A 59 4.96 -8.13 3.84
N GLN A 60 5.61 -7.43 4.76
CA GLN A 60 6.20 -8.00 5.99
C GLN A 60 5.32 -7.75 7.22
N CYS A 61 4.07 -7.33 7.02
CA CYS A 61 3.19 -7.03 8.14
C CYS A 61 2.81 -8.33 8.86
N PRO A 62 3.04 -8.45 10.19
CA PRO A 62 2.79 -9.68 10.92
C PRO A 62 1.30 -9.99 11.11
N VAL A 63 0.41 -9.05 10.76
CA VAL A 63 -1.04 -9.19 10.92
C VAL A 63 -1.75 -9.26 9.58
N HIS A 64 -2.78 -10.10 9.53
CA HIS A 64 -3.68 -10.20 8.39
C HIS A 64 -4.73 -9.07 8.44
N CYS A 65 -4.38 -7.90 7.88
CA CYS A 65 -5.22 -6.71 7.96
C CYS A 65 -6.23 -6.55 6.82
N TYR A 66 -6.07 -7.20 5.68
CA TYR A 66 -6.99 -7.09 4.55
C TYR A 66 -7.96 -8.25 4.53
N ARG A 67 -9.21 -7.99 4.11
CA ARG A 67 -10.13 -9.07 3.72
C ARG A 67 -9.58 -9.81 2.48
N PRO A 68 -9.89 -11.11 2.31
CA PRO A 68 -9.30 -11.94 1.25
C PRO A 68 -9.48 -11.38 -0.16
N ASP A 69 -10.67 -10.89 -0.49
CA ASP A 69 -11.05 -10.24 -1.76
C ASP A 69 -10.18 -9.00 -2.04
N TYR A 70 -10.09 -8.07 -1.09
CA TYR A 70 -9.26 -6.86 -1.22
C TYR A 70 -7.76 -7.19 -1.25
N LYS A 71 -7.33 -8.24 -0.53
CA LYS A 71 -5.95 -8.69 -0.51
C LYS A 71 -5.51 -9.22 -1.86
N GLU A 72 -6.36 -9.97 -2.55
CA GLU A 72 -6.07 -10.49 -3.88
C GLU A 72 -5.89 -9.35 -4.88
N GLN A 73 -6.84 -8.42 -4.93
CA GLN A 73 -6.74 -7.25 -5.80
C GLN A 73 -5.49 -6.41 -5.48
N MET A 74 -5.20 -6.19 -4.19
CA MET A 74 -4.02 -5.43 -3.78
C MET A 74 -2.71 -6.14 -4.14
N LYS A 75 -2.66 -7.48 -4.13
CA LYS A 75 -1.48 -8.23 -4.60
C LYS A 75 -1.23 -7.99 -6.09
N GLU A 76 -2.28 -7.96 -6.92
CA GLU A 76 -2.15 -7.65 -8.34
C GLU A 76 -1.63 -6.23 -8.55
N VAL A 77 -2.23 -5.26 -7.83
CA VAL A 77 -1.77 -3.86 -7.82
C VAL A 77 -0.29 -3.79 -7.42
N MET A 78 0.12 -4.46 -6.34
CA MET A 78 1.51 -4.48 -5.88
C MET A 78 2.45 -5.09 -6.93
N ARG A 79 2.07 -6.21 -7.54
CA ARG A 79 2.89 -6.90 -8.55
C ARG A 79 3.06 -6.07 -9.82
N TYR A 80 2.00 -5.39 -10.27
CA TYR A 80 2.02 -4.59 -11.48
C TYR A 80 2.70 -3.23 -11.28
N SER A 81 2.31 -2.53 -10.21
CA SER A 81 2.73 -1.15 -9.95
C SER A 81 4.07 -1.08 -9.23
N GLY A 82 4.48 -2.10 -8.46
CA GLY A 82 5.77 -2.13 -7.75
C GLY A 82 6.99 -1.78 -8.61
N PRO A 83 7.29 -2.53 -9.70
CA PRO A 83 8.42 -2.19 -10.59
C PRO A 83 8.22 -0.88 -11.34
N ARG A 84 6.97 -0.49 -11.60
CA ARG A 84 6.62 0.76 -12.30
C ARG A 84 6.68 1.98 -11.39
N MET A 85 6.63 1.81 -10.08
CA MET A 85 6.75 2.89 -9.11
C MET A 85 8.16 3.49 -9.14
N ILE A 86 9.17 2.71 -9.55
CA ILE A 86 10.56 3.16 -9.79
C ILE A 86 10.62 4.21 -10.92
N LEU A 87 9.74 4.10 -11.92
CA LEU A 87 9.69 5.01 -13.06
C LEU A 87 9.00 6.36 -12.74
N TYR A 88 7.99 6.36 -11.87
CA TYR A 88 7.19 7.56 -11.56
C TYR A 88 7.61 8.28 -10.27
N HIS A 89 8.07 7.52 -9.27
CA HIS A 89 8.51 8.07 -7.99
C HIS A 89 9.81 7.38 -7.54
N PRO A 90 10.95 7.65 -8.22
CA PRO A 90 12.20 6.91 -8.02
C PRO A 90 12.67 6.92 -6.56
N ILE A 91 12.54 8.05 -5.85
CA ILE A 91 12.95 8.16 -4.44
C ILE A 91 12.06 7.31 -3.51
N LEU A 92 10.73 7.32 -3.73
CA LEU A 92 9.77 6.52 -2.94
C LEU A 92 9.95 5.03 -3.21
N ALA A 93 10.20 4.64 -4.46
CA ALA A 93 10.45 3.25 -4.83
C ALA A 93 11.79 2.74 -4.27
N ILE A 94 12.85 3.53 -4.35
CA ILE A 94 14.15 3.22 -3.73
C ILE A 94 14.01 3.10 -2.20
N LYS A 95 13.32 4.02 -1.53
CA LYS A 95 13.03 3.90 -0.07
C LYS A 95 12.25 2.62 0.25
N HIS A 96 11.24 2.27 -0.56
CA HIS A 96 10.44 1.07 -0.36
C HIS A 96 11.26 -0.22 -0.54
N LEU A 97 12.08 -0.29 -1.60
CA LEU A 97 12.98 -1.41 -1.89
C LEU A 97 14.10 -1.56 -0.84
N ILE A 98 14.70 -0.46 -0.39
CA ILE A 98 15.72 -0.50 0.68
C ILE A 98 15.09 -0.94 2.01
N LYS A 99 13.87 -0.49 2.33
CA LYS A 99 13.14 -0.95 3.53
C LYS A 99 12.78 -2.44 3.44
N GLU A 100 12.53 -2.96 2.24
CA GLU A 100 12.35 -4.40 1.98
C GLU A 100 13.66 -5.20 2.20
N ASN A 101 14.81 -4.69 1.70
CA ASN A 101 16.09 -5.41 1.74
C ASN A 101 16.89 -5.31 3.06
N LYS A 102 16.64 -4.33 3.92
CA LYS A 102 17.42 -4.12 5.17
C LYS A 102 17.21 -5.18 6.28
N ARG A 103 16.37 -6.20 6.08
CA ARG A 103 16.14 -7.29 7.07
C ARG A 103 16.38 -8.70 6.49
N LYS A 104 17.30 -8.83 5.54
CA LYS A 104 17.82 -10.14 5.07
C LYS A 104 19.18 -10.53 5.68
N LYS A 105 19.60 -9.90 6.78
CA LYS A 105 20.76 -10.31 7.56
C LYS A 105 20.33 -10.61 8.99
#